data_AF-A0A8K0W9T9-F1
#
_entry.id   AF-A0A8K0W9T9-F1
#
_cell.length_a   1.000
_cell.length_b   1.000
_cell.length_c   1.000
_cell.angle_alpha   90.00
_cell.angle_beta   90.00
_cell.angle_gamma   90.00
#
_symmetry.space_group_name_H-M   'P 1'
#
loop_
_entity.id
_entity.type
_entity.pdbx_description
1 polymer ?
#
loop_
_entity_poly.entity_id
_entity_poly.type
_entity_poly.pdbx_seq_one_letter_code
_entity_poly.pdbx_strand_id
1 'polypeptide(L)'
;MALEHLLPFYNAAYSNIPISNAQQPLGWLYCVPETYLSLLEAKEPVALIIFAYFSVILERVKSHWSVRGWSRHIISGVESLVPEPLQLFVKWPSEQVKVVIDEGLQ
;
A
#
# COMPACT_ATOMS: atom_id res chain seq x y z
N MET A 1 30.46 -17.16 -9.11
CA MET A 1 30.30 -15.89 -8.37
C MET A 1 28.81 -15.63 -8.18
N ALA A 2 28.36 -15.34 -6.96
CA ALA A 2 26.95 -15.38 -6.53
C ALA A 2 25.97 -14.51 -7.36
N LEU A 3 26.47 -13.53 -8.10
CA LEU A 3 25.67 -12.68 -9.00
C LEU A 3 25.02 -13.43 -10.17
N GLU A 4 25.61 -14.53 -10.65
CA GLU A 4 25.04 -15.29 -11.79
C GLU A 4 23.77 -16.07 -11.43
N HIS A 5 23.61 -16.45 -10.16
CA HIS A 5 22.39 -17.10 -9.67
C HIS A 5 21.24 -16.12 -9.42
N LEU A 6 21.54 -14.81 -9.42
CA LEU A 6 20.58 -13.73 -9.16
C LEU A 6 19.97 -13.16 -10.45
N LEU A 7 20.68 -13.29 -11.57
CA LEU A 7 20.21 -12.81 -12.89
C LEU A 7 18.86 -13.40 -13.34
N PRO A 8 18.57 -14.71 -13.17
CA PRO A 8 17.29 -15.28 -13.59
C PRO A 8 16.10 -14.70 -12.84
N PHE A 9 16.29 -14.38 -11.56
CA PHE A 9 15.26 -13.76 -10.71
C PHE A 9 15.05 -12.29 -11.05
N TYR A 10 16.12 -11.56 -11.35
CA TYR A 10 16.02 -10.17 -11.80
C TYR A 10 15.37 -10.09 -13.20
N ASN A 11 15.72 -11.00 -14.10
CA ASN A 11 15.06 -11.09 -15.42
C ASN A 11 13.60 -11.54 -15.29
N ALA A 12 13.24 -12.43 -14.37
CA ALA A 12 11.84 -12.79 -14.13
C ALA A 12 11.02 -11.65 -13.52
N ALA A 13 11.64 -10.82 -12.67
CA ALA A 13 11.00 -9.65 -12.06
C ALA A 13 10.85 -8.46 -13.02
N TYR A 14 11.79 -8.28 -13.96
CA TYR A 14 11.81 -7.14 -14.88
C TYR A 14 11.46 -7.47 -16.35
N SER A 15 11.47 -8.74 -16.74
CA SER A 15 11.06 -9.18 -18.09
C SER A 15 9.73 -9.92 -18.00
N ASN A 16 8.65 -9.13 -17.98
CA ASN A 16 7.36 -9.51 -18.53
C ASN A 16 6.65 -10.70 -17.85
N ILE A 17 6.33 -10.55 -16.56
CA ILE A 17 5.15 -11.23 -16.01
C ILE A 17 3.94 -10.72 -16.80
N PRO A 18 3.10 -11.60 -17.40
CA PRO A 18 1.88 -11.17 -18.05
C PRO A 18 1.08 -10.33 -17.07
N ILE A 19 0.69 -9.14 -17.50
CA ILE A 19 -0.21 -8.21 -16.80
C ILE A 19 -1.64 -8.80 -16.70
N SER A 20 -1.78 -10.12 -16.58
CA SER A 20 -3.00 -10.72 -16.08
C SER A 20 -2.99 -10.51 -14.57
N ASN A 21 -3.89 -9.66 -14.10
CA ASN A 21 -4.18 -9.33 -12.69
C ASN A 21 -3.54 -8.04 -12.16
N ALA A 22 -3.57 -6.96 -12.93
CA ALA A 22 -3.64 -5.58 -12.40
C ALA A 22 -4.91 -5.32 -11.53
N GLN A 23 -5.41 -6.35 -10.86
CA GLN A 23 -6.66 -6.44 -10.11
C GLN A 23 -6.44 -6.82 -8.65
N GLN A 24 -5.19 -7.13 -8.24
CA GLN A 24 -4.88 -7.46 -6.86
C GLN A 24 -3.91 -6.43 -6.29
N PRO A 25 -4.42 -5.30 -5.76
CA PRO A 25 -3.56 -4.37 -5.03
C PRO A 25 -2.87 -5.04 -3.83
N LEU A 26 -3.37 -6.19 -3.35
CA LEU A 26 -2.70 -7.07 -2.39
C LEU A 26 -1.35 -7.63 -2.87
N GLY A 27 -1.05 -7.68 -4.17
CA GLY A 27 0.22 -8.17 -4.69
C GLY A 27 1.43 -7.38 -4.15
N TRP A 28 1.25 -6.09 -3.86
CA TRP A 28 2.30 -5.28 -3.23
C TRP A 28 2.64 -5.75 -1.81
N LEU A 29 1.66 -6.21 -1.02
CA LEU A 29 1.89 -6.75 0.32
C LEU A 29 2.73 -8.04 0.29
N TYR A 30 2.70 -8.79 -0.81
CA TYR A 30 3.55 -9.97 -1.00
C TYR A 30 4.96 -9.62 -1.52
N CYS A 31 5.17 -8.40 -2.02
CA CYS A 31 6.47 -7.96 -2.54
C CYS A 31 7.25 -7.06 -1.57
N VAL A 32 6.63 -6.60 -0.47
CA VAL A 32 7.34 -5.80 0.53
C VAL A 32 8.35 -6.67 1.30
N PRO A 33 9.54 -6.14 1.60
CA PRO A 33 10.54 -6.84 2.40
C PRO A 33 9.98 -7.23 3.78
N GLU A 34 10.39 -8.39 4.30
CA GLU A 34 10.01 -8.84 5.64
C GLU A 34 10.39 -7.80 6.71
N THR A 35 11.50 -7.08 6.51
CA THR A 35 11.92 -5.97 7.36
C THR A 35 10.91 -4.83 7.41
N TYR A 36 10.21 -4.53 6.31
CA TYR A 36 9.13 -3.55 6.31
C TYR A 36 7.92 -4.05 7.10
N LEU A 37 7.59 -5.34 6.99
CA LEU A 37 6.51 -5.95 7.77
C LEU A 37 6.81 -5.89 9.27
N SER A 38 8.05 -6.17 9.69
CA SER A 38 8.46 -6.04 11.08
C SER A 38 8.34 -4.61 11.60
N LEU A 39 8.69 -3.59 10.78
CA LEU A 39 8.51 -2.18 11.14
C LEU A 39 7.03 -1.80 11.24
N LEU A 40 6.19 -2.36 10.38
CA LEU A 40 4.75 -2.15 10.42
C LEU A 40 4.11 -2.79 11.68
N GLU A 41 4.53 -4.00 12.03
CA GLU A 41 4.14 -4.69 13.28
C GLU A 41 4.60 -3.93 14.52
N ALA A 42 5.82 -3.39 14.49
CA ALA A 42 6.36 -2.50 15.53
C ALA A 42 5.64 -1.13 15.59
N LYS A 43 4.71 -0.86 14.67
CA LYS A 43 3.97 0.41 14.55
C LYS A 43 4.91 1.60 14.39
N GLU A 44 6.01 1.40 13.67
CA GLU A 44 6.95 2.47 13.37
C GLU A 44 6.25 3.57 12.56
N PRO A 45 6.29 4.84 13.00
CA PRO A 45 5.53 5.92 12.38
C PRO A 45 5.74 6.07 10.87
N VAL A 46 6.98 5.90 10.40
CA VAL A 46 7.32 6.02 8.98
C VAL A 46 6.74 4.84 8.17
N ALA A 47 6.77 3.63 8.71
CA ALA A 47 6.20 2.45 8.06
C ALA A 47 4.67 2.59 7.92
N LEU A 48 4.01 3.10 8.97
CA LEU A 48 2.58 3.42 8.99
C LEU A 48 2.21 4.49 7.97
N ILE A 49 3.02 5.55 7.83
CA ILE A 49 2.81 6.58 6.81
C ILE A 49 2.86 5.96 5.41
N ILE A 50 3.89 5.15 5.09
CA ILE A 50 3.99 4.47 3.79
C ILE A 50 2.75 3.59 3.55
N PHE A 51 2.26 2.91 4.59
CA PHE A 51 1.07 2.08 4.51
C PHE A 51 -0.21 2.91 4.23
N ALA A 52 -0.32 4.12 4.79
CA ALA A 52 -1.38 5.06 4.46
C ALA A 52 -1.36 5.48 2.99
N TYR A 53 -0.19 5.75 2.40
CA TYR A 53 -0.10 6.07 0.97
C TYR A 53 -0.50 4.88 0.08
N PHE A 54 -0.11 3.66 0.46
CA PHE A 54 -0.57 2.46 -0.24
C PHE A 54 -2.10 2.30 -0.20
N SER A 55 -2.74 2.68 0.92
CA SER A 55 -4.20 2.65 1.06
C SER A 55 -4.95 3.54 0.05
N VAL A 56 -4.32 4.62 -0.43
CA VAL A 56 -4.87 5.48 -1.49
C VAL A 56 -4.86 4.77 -2.84
N ILE A 57 -3.80 4.01 -3.11
CA ILE A 57 -3.69 3.20 -4.33
C ILE A 57 -4.76 2.10 -4.31
N LEU A 58 -4.91 1.42 -3.16
CA LEU A 58 -6.00 0.45 -2.93
C LEU A 58 -7.38 1.04 -3.23
N GLU A 59 -7.63 2.27 -2.77
CA GLU A 59 -8.90 2.97 -2.98
C GLU A 59 -9.17 3.29 -4.47
N ARG A 60 -8.13 3.58 -5.25
CA ARG A 60 -8.27 3.89 -6.69
C ARG A 60 -8.40 2.65 -7.58
N VAL A 61 -7.85 1.50 -7.15
CA VAL A 61 -7.93 0.22 -7.88
C VAL A 61 -9.26 -0.51 -7.60
N LYS A 62 -10.29 0.22 -7.16
CA LYS A 62 -11.64 -0.22 -6.75
C LYS A 62 -12.49 -0.99 -7.78
N SER A 63 -11.88 -1.60 -8.81
CA SER A 63 -12.57 -2.50 -9.73
C SER A 63 -13.04 -3.81 -9.07
N HIS A 64 -12.60 -4.12 -7.84
CA HIS A 64 -12.93 -5.36 -7.14
C HIS A 64 -13.57 -5.11 -5.77
N TRP A 65 -14.77 -5.67 -5.58
CA TRP A 65 -15.60 -5.56 -4.38
C TRP A 65 -14.92 -6.00 -3.07
N SER A 66 -13.87 -6.83 -3.16
CA SER A 66 -13.22 -7.49 -2.02
C SER A 66 -12.36 -6.60 -1.11
N VAL A 67 -12.03 -5.38 -1.54
CA VAL A 67 -11.19 -4.42 -0.76
C VAL A 67 -11.95 -3.19 -0.27
N ARG A 68 -13.29 -3.17 -0.45
CA ARG A 68 -14.12 -2.06 0.06
C ARG A 68 -13.96 -1.95 1.58
N GLY A 69 -13.53 -0.77 2.05
CA GLY A 69 -13.38 -0.46 3.47
C GLY A 69 -11.98 -0.68 4.05
N TRP A 70 -11.10 -1.43 3.40
CA TRP A 70 -9.73 -1.65 3.87
C TRP A 70 -8.92 -0.36 3.94
N SER A 71 -9.01 0.46 2.90
CA SER A 71 -8.39 1.79 2.85
C SER A 71 -8.76 2.64 4.06
N ARG A 72 -10.04 2.64 4.45
CA ARG A 72 -10.56 3.38 5.61
C ARG A 72 -10.01 2.84 6.94
N HIS A 73 -10.02 1.52 7.13
CA HIS A 73 -9.48 0.92 8.35
C HIS A 73 -7.98 1.20 8.50
N ILE A 74 -7.23 1.17 7.40
CA ILE A 74 -5.81 1.49 7.37
C ILE A 74 -5.59 2.95 7.75
N ILE A 75 -6.24 3.90 7.08
CA ILE A 75 -6.09 5.33 7.39
C ILE A 75 -6.45 5.63 8.84
N SER A 76 -7.58 5.11 9.34
CA SER A 76 -7.99 5.35 10.73
C SER A 76 -6.99 4.78 11.74
N GLY A 77 -6.40 3.61 11.45
CA GLY A 77 -5.34 3.04 12.26
C GLY A 77 -4.08 3.90 12.25
N VAL A 78 -3.64 4.36 11.07
CA VAL A 78 -2.45 5.20 10.92
C VAL A 78 -2.64 6.55 11.61
N GLU A 79 -3.80 7.21 11.44
CA GLU A 79 -4.12 8.47 12.14
C GLU A 79 -4.07 8.31 13.67
N SER A 80 -4.44 7.14 14.20
CA SER A 80 -4.41 6.90 15.65
C SER A 80 -3.02 6.56 16.20
N LEU A 81 -2.10 6.06 15.36
CA LEU A 81 -0.81 5.52 15.76
C LEU A 81 0.37 6.46 15.46
N VAL A 82 0.24 7.36 14.48
CA VAL A 82 1.30 8.29 14.10
C VAL A 82 1.32 9.50 15.06
N PRO A 83 2.48 9.88 15.62
CA PRO A 83 2.59 11.02 16.54
C PRO A 83 2.46 12.37 15.81
N GLU A 84 2.09 13.40 16.58
CA GLU A 84 1.69 14.73 16.10
C GLU A 84 2.63 15.43 15.08
N PRO A 85 3.97 15.33 15.15
CA PRO A 85 4.84 15.95 14.15
C PRO A 85 4.71 15.34 12.75
N LEU A 86 4.30 14.08 12.68
CA LEU A 86 4.22 13.30 11.44
C LEU A 86 2.81 13.22 10.87
N GLN A 87 1.80 13.67 11.62
CA GLN A 87 0.40 13.69 11.19
C GLN A 87 0.17 14.49 9.89
N LEU A 88 1.01 15.50 9.61
CA LEU A 88 0.94 16.25 8.36
C LEU A 88 1.09 15.35 7.13
N PHE A 89 1.89 14.29 7.22
CA PHE A 89 2.12 13.33 6.13
C PHE A 89 0.96 12.34 5.96
N VAL A 90 0.11 12.19 6.98
CA VAL A 90 -1.09 11.33 6.96
C VAL A 90 -2.31 12.10 6.44
N LYS A 91 -2.31 13.44 6.54
CA LYS A 91 -3.41 14.30 6.13
C LYS A 91 -3.81 14.09 4.66
N TRP A 92 -2.84 14.11 3.73
CA TRP A 92 -3.15 13.94 2.31
C TRP A 92 -3.73 12.55 1.99
N PRO A 93 -3.13 11.42 2.44
CA PRO A 93 -3.74 10.10 2.27
C PRO A 93 -5.17 10.01 2.80
N SER A 94 -5.44 10.61 3.97
CA SER A 94 -6.76 10.65 4.59
C SER A 94 -7.78 11.38 3.73
N GLU A 95 -7.43 12.54 3.18
CA GLU A 95 -8.28 13.30 2.26
C GLU A 95 -8.59 12.49 0.99
N GLN A 96 -7.60 11.82 0.40
CA GLN A 96 -7.82 11.02 -0.82
C GLN A 96 -8.77 9.84 -0.60
N VAL A 97 -8.69 9.16 0.54
CA VAL A 97 -9.61 8.06 0.87
C VAL A 97 -11.01 8.58 1.24
N LYS A 98 -11.12 9.80 1.76
CA LYS A 98 -12.40 10.47 2.09
C LYS A 98 -13.10 11.10 0.86
N VAL A 99 -12.35 11.56 -0.14
CA VAL A 99 -12.90 12.26 -1.33
C VAL A 99 -13.53 11.30 -2.36
N VAL A 100 -13.01 10.07 -2.49
CA VAL A 100 -13.54 9.07 -3.45
C VAL A 100 -15.00 8.68 -3.19
N ILE A 101 -15.55 9.04 -2.02
CA ILE A 101 -16.94 8.77 -1.65
C ILE A 101 -17.91 9.82 -2.23
N ASP A 102 -17.46 11.06 -2.43
CA ASP A 102 -18.33 12.14 -2.95
C ASP A 102 -18.44 12.13 -4.48
N GLU A 103 -17.43 11.60 -5.21
CA GLU A 103 -17.48 11.46 -6.67
C GLU A 103 -18.15 10.15 -7.15
N GLY A 104 -18.52 9.25 -6.23
CA GLY A 104 -19.17 7.96 -6.53
C GLY A 104 -20.70 8.00 -6.57
N LEU A 105 -21.31 9.18 -6.47
CA LEU A 105 -22.75 9.38 -6.51
C LEU A 105 -23.14 10.52 -7.47
N GLN A 106 -22.80 10.37 -8.76
CA GLN A 106 -23.51 10.98 -9.89
C GLN A 106 -23.67 9.97 -11.02
#